data_AF-A0A534ZEI6-F1
#
_entry.id   AF-A0A534ZEI6-F1
#
_cell.length_a   1.000
_cell.length_b   1.000
_cell.length_c   1.000
_cell.angle_alpha   90.00
_cell.angle_beta   90.00
_cell.angle_gamma   90.00
#
_symmetry.space_group_name_H-M   'P 1'
#
loop_
_entity.id
_entity.type
_entity.pdbx_description
1 polymer ?
#
loop_
_entity_poly.entity_id
_entity_poly.type
_entity_poly.pdbx_seq_one_letter_code
_entity_poly.pdbx_strand_id
1 'polypeptide(L)'
;MTAAEFRAAGLYDPAAPPARLELLEWLAAQGVTLADMREAQLRWGALSGLAGDLALRAGERLTLAEVAARSGMSPERIEGFNLAAAFPPVGPEERVFDPGTVAMFASFAAAEQFFGQGPLLHFIRVLGSSVARIAEAAVSLFLANVEAAIVERGASELALAQANLRAVQLLDTIPNAVRAMFRAQVEIAIRRFRAARAERAMQDTVRLTVGFVDLVGYTRLS
;
A
#
# COMPACT_ATOMS: atom_id res chain seq x y z
N MET A 1 28.04 10.63 -7.15
CA MET A 1 27.50 11.20 -8.40
C MET A 1 27.78 12.69 -8.39
N THR A 2 28.06 13.29 -9.55
CA THR A 2 28.49 14.70 -9.71
C THR A 2 27.51 15.50 -10.57
N ALA A 3 27.55 16.83 -10.46
CA ALA A 3 26.75 17.73 -11.30
C ALA A 3 26.94 17.50 -12.81
N ALA A 4 28.14 17.10 -13.24
CA ALA A 4 28.43 16.79 -14.64
C ALA A 4 27.71 15.51 -15.11
N GLU A 5 27.70 14.47 -14.28
CA GLU A 5 26.99 13.21 -14.56
C GLU A 5 25.47 13.42 -14.64
N PHE A 6 24.91 14.23 -13.73
CA PHE A 6 23.49 14.60 -13.78
C PHE A 6 23.12 15.35 -15.07
N ARG A 7 24.01 16.24 -15.53
CA ARG A 7 23.84 16.99 -16.78
C ARG A 7 23.88 16.06 -17.99
N ALA A 8 24.87 15.17 -18.04
CA ALA A 8 24.99 14.16 -19.11
C ALA A 8 23.79 13.20 -19.14
N ALA A 9 23.16 12.96 -17.99
CA ALA A 9 21.95 12.17 -17.87
C ALA A 9 20.66 12.92 -18.29
N GLY A 10 20.74 14.23 -18.57
CA GLY A 10 19.58 15.07 -18.89
C GLY A 10 18.71 15.42 -17.68
N LEU A 11 19.21 15.24 -16.45
CA LEU A 11 18.48 15.46 -15.21
C LEU A 11 18.69 16.86 -14.61
N TYR A 12 19.73 17.56 -15.05
CA TYR A 12 20.15 18.84 -14.52
C TYR A 12 20.56 19.80 -15.64
N ASP A 13 20.16 21.07 -15.49
CA ASP A 13 20.61 22.21 -16.29
C ASP A 13 21.24 23.23 -15.32
N PRO A 14 22.45 23.75 -15.56
CA PRO A 14 23.06 24.81 -14.75
C PRO A 14 22.23 26.09 -14.63
N ALA A 15 21.39 26.36 -15.63
CA ALA A 15 20.47 27.49 -15.59
C ALA A 15 19.23 27.19 -14.71
N ALA A 16 19.02 25.95 -14.29
CA ALA A 16 17.96 25.58 -13.38
C ALA A 16 18.21 26.10 -11.95
N PRO A 17 17.16 26.27 -11.13
CA PRO A 17 17.31 26.67 -9.74
C PRO A 17 18.25 25.74 -8.96
N PRO A 18 19.07 26.27 -8.01
CA PRO A 18 19.99 25.46 -7.19
C PRO A 18 19.33 24.26 -6.50
N ALA A 19 18.05 24.42 -6.12
CA ALA A 19 17.23 23.39 -5.50
C ALA A 19 17.17 22.05 -6.29
N ARG A 20 17.30 22.09 -7.62
CA ARG A 20 17.31 20.85 -8.44
C ARG A 20 18.61 20.06 -8.25
N LEU A 21 19.76 20.73 -8.16
CA LEU A 21 21.02 20.04 -7.90
C LEU A 21 21.03 19.44 -6.49
N GLU A 22 20.57 20.19 -5.49
CA GLU A 22 20.45 19.72 -4.11
C GLU A 22 19.58 18.45 -3.99
N LEU A 23 18.45 18.39 -4.72
CA LEU A 23 17.61 17.20 -4.79
C LEU A 23 18.37 16.00 -5.34
N LEU A 24 19.08 16.16 -6.46
CA LEU A 24 19.80 15.09 -7.14
C LEU A 24 20.96 14.55 -6.28
N GLU A 25 21.70 15.45 -5.63
CA GLU A 25 22.76 15.09 -4.68
C GLU A 25 22.19 14.36 -3.48
N TRP A 26 21.06 14.82 -2.94
CA TRP A 26 20.38 14.15 -1.84
C TRP A 26 19.87 12.75 -2.22
N LEU A 27 19.25 12.60 -3.40
CA LEU A 27 18.80 11.29 -3.90
C LEU A 27 19.99 10.33 -4.08
N ALA A 28 21.12 10.82 -4.62
CA ALA A 28 22.34 10.02 -4.71
C ALA A 28 22.85 9.58 -3.32
N ALA A 29 22.74 10.45 -2.31
CA ALA A 29 23.08 10.12 -0.93
C ALA A 29 22.11 9.09 -0.30
N GLN A 30 20.86 8.99 -0.79
CA GLN A 30 19.93 7.91 -0.44
C GLN A 30 20.22 6.59 -1.17
N GLY A 31 21.26 6.54 -2.01
CA GLY A 31 21.62 5.35 -2.80
C GLY A 31 20.82 5.19 -4.10
N VAL A 32 20.04 6.20 -4.49
CA VAL A 32 19.29 6.18 -5.75
C VAL A 32 20.25 6.27 -6.93
N THR A 33 20.08 5.39 -7.93
CA THR A 33 20.98 5.36 -9.09
C THR A 33 20.60 6.39 -10.14
N LEU A 34 21.54 6.76 -11.03
CA LEU A 34 21.24 7.60 -12.20
C LEU A 34 20.14 6.99 -13.09
N ALA A 35 20.11 5.66 -13.21
CA ALA A 35 19.11 4.97 -14.02
C ALA A 35 17.70 5.16 -13.43
N ASP A 36 17.56 4.97 -12.11
CA ASP A 36 16.28 5.17 -11.41
C ASP A 36 15.79 6.61 -11.55
N MET A 37 16.69 7.60 -11.39
CA MET A 37 16.35 9.01 -11.56
C MET A 37 15.88 9.32 -12.98
N ARG A 38 16.59 8.81 -14.00
CA ARG A 38 16.19 9.00 -15.41
C ARG A 38 14.85 8.36 -15.70
N GLU A 39 14.65 7.14 -15.23
CA GLU A 39 13.40 6.43 -15.42
C GLU A 39 12.23 7.16 -14.76
N ALA A 40 12.39 7.60 -13.52
CA ALA A 40 11.37 8.37 -12.81
C ALA A 40 11.05 9.69 -13.51
N GLN A 41 12.07 10.44 -13.94
CA GLN A 41 11.88 11.68 -14.69
C GLN A 41 11.14 11.46 -16.01
N LEU A 42 11.43 10.36 -16.73
CA LEU A 42 10.78 10.01 -17.99
C LEU A 42 9.33 9.55 -17.80
N ARG A 43 9.06 8.72 -16.78
CA ARG A 43 7.73 8.14 -16.56
C ARG A 43 6.77 9.11 -15.88
N TRP A 44 7.25 9.84 -14.87
CA TRP A 44 6.41 10.62 -13.96
C TRP A 44 6.62 12.12 -14.04
N GLY A 45 7.69 12.58 -14.71
CA GLY A 45 8.01 14.00 -14.81
C GLY A 45 8.54 14.63 -13.51
N ALA A 46 8.63 13.87 -12.41
CA ALA A 46 9.03 14.35 -11.09
C ALA A 46 9.93 13.33 -10.37
N LEU A 47 10.80 13.84 -9.51
CA LEU A 47 11.75 13.03 -8.72
C LEU A 47 11.42 13.00 -7.22
N SER A 48 10.45 13.79 -6.77
CA SER A 48 10.13 13.95 -5.35
C SER A 48 9.64 12.65 -4.70
N GLY A 49 8.89 11.81 -5.42
CA GLY A 49 8.44 10.51 -4.90
C GLY A 49 9.49 9.40 -4.91
N LEU A 50 10.59 9.56 -5.66
CA LEU A 50 11.47 8.45 -6.05
C LEU A 50 12.10 7.71 -4.87
N ALA A 51 12.61 8.44 -3.87
CA ALA A 51 13.21 7.81 -2.70
C ALA A 51 12.19 7.01 -1.89
N GLY A 52 10.96 7.53 -1.71
CA GLY A 52 9.89 6.81 -1.04
C GLY A 52 9.43 5.58 -1.82
N ASP A 53 9.31 5.71 -3.14
CA ASP A 53 8.99 4.63 -4.07
C ASP A 53 9.96 3.45 -3.98
N LEU A 54 11.26 3.74 -3.90
CA LEU A 54 12.31 2.73 -3.73
C LEU A 54 12.31 2.14 -2.32
N ALA A 55 12.02 2.96 -1.30
CA ALA A 55 11.88 2.48 0.08
C ALA A 55 10.69 1.52 0.24
N LEU A 56 9.54 1.80 -0.39
CA LEU A 56 8.39 0.90 -0.43
C LEU A 56 8.69 -0.46 -1.09
N ARG A 57 9.67 -0.48 -2.00
CA ARG A 57 10.05 -1.63 -2.81
C ARG A 57 11.39 -2.23 -2.36
N ALA A 58 11.86 -1.85 -1.18
CA ALA A 58 13.17 -2.24 -0.68
C ALA A 58 13.26 -3.74 -0.39
N GLY A 59 14.48 -4.27 -0.48
CA GLY A 59 14.77 -5.67 -0.20
C GLY A 59 14.62 -6.59 -1.41
N GLU A 60 14.63 -7.89 -1.14
CA GLU A 60 14.51 -8.92 -2.17
C GLU A 60 13.13 -8.87 -2.83
N ARG A 61 13.12 -8.77 -4.16
CA ARG A 61 11.91 -8.87 -4.96
C ARG A 61 11.89 -10.16 -5.73
N LEU A 62 10.74 -10.82 -5.76
CA LEU A 62 10.55 -12.16 -6.30
C LEU A 62 9.58 -12.17 -7.49
N THR A 63 9.83 -13.04 -8.46
CA THR A 63 8.86 -13.38 -9.52
C THR A 63 7.76 -14.29 -9.00
N LEU A 64 6.68 -14.46 -9.78
CA LEU A 64 5.61 -15.41 -9.47
C LEU A 64 6.14 -16.84 -9.27
N ALA A 65 7.09 -17.27 -10.11
CA ALA A 65 7.69 -18.59 -10.03
C ALA A 65 8.50 -18.78 -8.72
N GLU A 66 9.25 -17.76 -8.31
CA GLU A 66 10.05 -17.81 -7.08
C GLU A 66 9.17 -17.81 -5.82
N VAL A 67 8.12 -16.98 -5.76
CA VAL A 67 7.18 -16.98 -4.63
C VAL A 67 6.38 -18.29 -4.57
N ALA A 68 6.00 -18.87 -5.71
CA ALA A 68 5.35 -20.18 -5.82
C ALA A 68 6.24 -21.28 -5.23
N ALA A 69 7.50 -21.35 -5.67
CA ALA A 69 8.47 -22.32 -5.17
C ALA A 69 8.69 -22.20 -3.65
N ARG A 70 8.80 -20.97 -3.11
CA ARG A 70 9.03 -20.74 -1.68
C ARG A 70 7.81 -20.98 -0.80
N SER A 71 6.60 -20.71 -1.31
CA SER A 71 5.35 -20.92 -0.59
C SER A 71 4.84 -22.37 -0.69
N GLY A 72 5.39 -23.18 -1.59
CA GLY A 72 4.91 -24.54 -1.86
C GLY A 72 3.55 -24.55 -2.57
N MET A 73 3.21 -23.48 -3.29
CA MET A 73 1.93 -23.32 -3.99
C MET A 73 2.15 -23.25 -5.50
N SER A 74 1.11 -23.59 -6.28
CA SER A 74 1.16 -23.38 -7.73
C SER A 74 0.97 -21.89 -8.07
N PRO A 75 1.56 -21.41 -9.19
CA PRO A 75 1.35 -20.04 -9.68
C PRO A 75 -0.12 -19.67 -9.81
N GLU A 76 -0.96 -20.56 -10.35
CA GLU A 76 -2.38 -20.32 -10.60
C GLU A 76 -3.15 -20.10 -9.30
N ARG A 77 -2.73 -20.79 -8.22
CA ARG A 77 -3.34 -20.63 -6.90
C ARG A 77 -2.98 -19.27 -6.28
N ILE A 78 -1.75 -18.83 -6.47
CA ILE A 78 -1.29 -17.49 -6.04
C ILE A 78 -2.05 -16.40 -6.80
N GLU A 79 -2.18 -16.55 -8.12
CA GLU A 79 -2.97 -15.63 -8.96
C GLU A 79 -4.43 -15.58 -8.51
N GLY A 80 -5.04 -16.72 -8.18
CA GLY A 80 -6.38 -16.79 -7.63
C GLY A 80 -6.55 -15.99 -6.32
N PHE A 81 -5.55 -16.03 -5.43
CA PHE A 81 -5.54 -15.21 -4.22
C PHE A 81 -5.32 -13.72 -4.51
N ASN A 82 -4.41 -13.38 -5.43
CA ASN A 82 -4.19 -11.99 -5.84
C ASN A 82 -5.46 -11.36 -6.43
N LEU A 83 -6.12 -12.09 -7.34
CA LEU A 83 -7.39 -11.65 -7.92
C LEU A 83 -8.48 -11.47 -6.85
N ALA A 84 -8.57 -12.41 -5.90
CA ALA A 84 -9.49 -12.25 -4.76
C ALA A 84 -9.12 -11.03 -3.90
N ALA A 85 -7.83 -10.71 -3.73
CA ALA A 85 -7.39 -9.53 -2.99
C ALA A 85 -7.49 -8.23 -3.79
N ALA A 86 -7.95 -8.28 -5.04
CA ALA A 86 -8.00 -7.16 -6.00
C ALA A 86 -6.62 -6.59 -6.37
N PHE A 87 -5.57 -7.40 -6.30
CA PHE A 87 -4.27 -7.05 -6.87
C PHE A 87 -4.27 -7.23 -8.38
N PRO A 88 -3.56 -6.37 -9.14
CA PRO A 88 -3.47 -6.50 -10.59
C PRO A 88 -2.75 -7.80 -10.99
N PRO A 89 -3.04 -8.33 -12.19
CA PRO A 89 -2.24 -9.41 -12.77
C PRO A 89 -0.77 -9.02 -12.86
N VAL A 90 0.11 -10.01 -12.68
CA VAL A 90 1.56 -9.83 -12.64
C VAL A 90 2.16 -10.66 -13.76
N GLY A 91 2.97 -10.03 -14.61
CA GLY A 91 3.72 -10.73 -15.66
C GLY A 91 4.72 -11.74 -15.07
N PRO A 92 5.09 -12.79 -15.82
CA PRO A 92 5.92 -13.90 -15.31
C PRO A 92 7.31 -13.44 -14.82
N GLU A 93 7.88 -12.42 -15.47
CA GLU A 93 9.21 -11.87 -15.15
C GLU A 93 9.14 -10.66 -14.20
N GLU A 94 7.93 -10.20 -13.85
CA GLU A 94 7.79 -9.05 -12.96
C GLU A 94 8.15 -9.44 -11.52
N ARG A 95 9.07 -8.67 -10.92
CA ARG A 95 9.55 -8.89 -9.55
C ARG A 95 8.76 -8.03 -8.57
N VAL A 96 7.51 -8.41 -8.32
CA VAL A 96 6.61 -7.61 -7.46
C VAL A 96 6.42 -8.21 -6.06
N PHE A 97 6.73 -9.48 -5.86
CA PHE A 97 6.55 -10.16 -4.58
C PHE A 97 7.77 -9.95 -3.68
N ASP A 98 7.62 -10.24 -2.39
CA ASP A 98 8.69 -10.19 -1.39
C ASP A 98 8.57 -11.38 -0.41
N PRO A 99 9.53 -11.57 0.51
CA PRO A 99 9.43 -12.62 1.53
C PRO A 99 8.19 -12.52 2.43
N GLY A 100 7.65 -11.31 2.67
CA GLY A 100 6.41 -11.13 3.42
C GLY A 100 5.19 -11.70 2.69
N THR A 101 5.19 -11.60 1.37
CA THR A 101 4.16 -12.17 0.49
C THR A 101 4.17 -13.71 0.55
N VAL A 102 5.35 -14.34 0.66
CA VAL A 102 5.47 -15.80 0.87
C VAL A 102 4.72 -16.21 2.16
N ALA A 103 4.95 -15.50 3.26
CA ALA A 103 4.30 -15.77 4.54
C ALA A 103 2.78 -15.52 4.50
N MET A 104 2.33 -14.50 3.76
CA MET A 104 0.92 -14.23 3.52
C MET A 104 0.23 -15.40 2.80
N PHE A 105 0.80 -15.89 1.70
CA PHE A 105 0.21 -17.00 0.96
C PHE A 105 0.22 -18.31 1.75
N ALA A 106 1.28 -18.59 2.51
CA ALA A 106 1.31 -19.73 3.42
C ALA A 106 0.16 -19.66 4.46
N SER A 107 -0.13 -18.45 4.97
CA SER A 107 -1.24 -18.23 5.92
C SER A 107 -2.60 -18.45 5.26
N PHE A 108 -2.78 -18.02 4.01
CA PHE A 108 -4.00 -18.29 3.24
C PHE A 108 -4.18 -19.78 2.97
N ALA A 109 -3.13 -20.49 2.57
CA ALA A 109 -3.18 -21.93 2.34
C ALA A 109 -3.59 -22.70 3.61
N ALA A 110 -3.05 -22.32 4.78
CA ALA A 110 -3.45 -22.91 6.07
C ALA A 110 -4.91 -22.60 6.43
N ALA A 111 -5.36 -21.36 6.22
CA ALA A 111 -6.75 -20.98 6.46
C ALA A 111 -7.72 -21.73 5.53
N GLU A 112 -7.31 -22.00 4.29
CA GLU A 112 -8.11 -22.73 3.30
C GLU A 112 -8.41 -24.16 3.76
N GLN A 113 -7.43 -24.83 4.35
CA GLN A 113 -7.60 -26.18 4.91
C GLN A 113 -8.65 -26.22 6.02
N PHE A 114 -8.82 -25.12 6.76
CA PHE A 114 -9.75 -25.05 7.89
C PHE A 114 -11.15 -24.54 7.48
N PHE A 115 -11.24 -23.52 6.64
CA PHE A 115 -12.49 -22.85 6.29
C PHE A 115 -13.06 -23.26 4.93
N GLY A 116 -12.27 -23.92 4.09
CA GLY A 116 -12.59 -24.20 2.69
C GLY A 116 -12.32 -23.02 1.75
N GLN A 117 -12.14 -23.34 0.46
CA GLN A 117 -11.73 -22.39 -0.57
C GLN A 117 -12.72 -21.24 -0.80
N GLY A 118 -13.99 -21.55 -1.03
CA GLY A 118 -15.02 -20.55 -1.32
C GLY A 118 -15.16 -19.48 -0.22
N PRO A 119 -15.35 -19.89 1.05
CA PRO A 119 -15.40 -18.95 2.18
C PRO A 119 -14.12 -18.13 2.34
N LEU A 120 -12.94 -18.76 2.19
CA LEU A 120 -11.67 -18.03 2.29
C LEU A 120 -11.54 -16.97 1.19
N LEU A 121 -11.83 -17.28 -0.06
CA LEU A 121 -11.74 -16.31 -1.16
C LEU A 121 -12.70 -15.13 -0.94
N HIS A 122 -13.88 -15.37 -0.36
CA HIS A 122 -14.77 -14.28 0.03
C HIS A 122 -14.17 -13.41 1.14
N PHE A 123 -13.56 -14.01 2.16
CA PHE A 123 -12.85 -13.27 3.20
C PHE A 123 -11.69 -12.45 2.64
N ILE A 124 -10.88 -13.01 1.73
CA ILE A 124 -9.77 -12.32 1.07
C ILE A 124 -10.27 -11.10 0.28
N ARG A 125 -11.42 -11.17 -0.40
CA ARG A 125 -12.04 -10.01 -1.08
C ARG A 125 -12.38 -8.87 -0.12
N VAL A 126 -12.96 -9.20 1.04
CA VAL A 126 -13.27 -8.20 2.08
C VAL A 126 -11.98 -7.62 2.66
N LEU A 127 -10.97 -8.45 2.89
CA LEU A 127 -9.67 -8.01 3.40
C LEU A 127 -8.98 -7.07 2.41
N GLY A 128 -8.83 -7.49 1.15
CA GLY A 128 -8.17 -6.71 0.09
C GLY A 128 -8.82 -5.35 -0.13
N SER A 129 -10.15 -5.31 -0.28
CA SER A 129 -10.89 -4.04 -0.42
C SER A 129 -10.82 -3.14 0.82
N SER A 130 -10.62 -3.70 2.02
CA SER A 130 -10.44 -2.91 3.23
C SER A 130 -9.03 -2.34 3.34
N VAL A 131 -8.01 -3.12 2.99
CA VAL A 131 -6.62 -2.66 2.96
C VAL A 131 -6.41 -1.61 1.88
N ALA A 132 -7.00 -1.79 0.69
CA ALA A 132 -6.97 -0.79 -0.39
C ALA A 132 -7.51 0.56 0.09
N ARG A 133 -8.67 0.58 0.75
CA ARG A 133 -9.24 1.82 1.33
C ARG A 133 -8.37 2.45 2.41
N ILE A 134 -7.68 1.64 3.23
CA ILE A 134 -6.72 2.16 4.22
C ILE A 134 -5.53 2.82 3.50
N ALA A 135 -5.00 2.18 2.45
CA ALA A 135 -3.90 2.73 1.66
C ALA A 135 -4.30 4.04 0.96
N GLU A 136 -5.48 4.09 0.33
CA GLU A 136 -6.04 5.30 -0.29
C GLU A 136 -6.19 6.44 0.74
N ALA A 137 -6.69 6.12 1.94
CA ALA A 137 -6.81 7.10 3.01
C ALA A 137 -5.45 7.61 3.49
N ALA A 138 -4.44 6.74 3.59
CA ALA A 138 -3.08 7.13 3.97
C ALA A 138 -2.44 8.06 2.92
N VAL A 139 -2.58 7.74 1.64
CA VAL A 139 -2.12 8.60 0.53
C VAL A 139 -2.86 9.93 0.54
N SER A 140 -4.19 9.90 0.69
CA SER A 140 -5.01 11.12 0.76
C SER A 140 -4.61 12.03 1.93
N LEU A 141 -4.32 11.45 3.10
CA LEU A 141 -3.85 12.18 4.27
C LEU A 141 -2.53 12.90 3.98
N PHE A 142 -1.57 12.22 3.33
CA PHE A 142 -0.30 12.81 2.93
C PHE A 142 -0.50 13.96 1.92
N LEU A 143 -1.25 13.72 0.85
CA LEU A 143 -1.47 14.73 -0.19
C LEU A 143 -2.13 15.99 0.37
N ALA A 144 -3.19 15.82 1.16
CA ALA A 144 -3.97 16.93 1.68
C ALA A 144 -3.28 17.72 2.80
N ASN A 145 -2.45 17.07 3.63
CA ASN A 145 -1.93 17.70 4.86
C ASN A 145 -0.41 17.92 4.85
N VAL A 146 0.33 17.23 3.99
CA VAL A 146 1.80 17.33 3.92
C VAL A 146 2.21 17.98 2.60
N GLU A 147 1.83 17.38 1.48
CA GLU A 147 2.24 17.87 0.16
C GLU A 147 1.63 19.24 -0.14
N ALA A 148 0.31 19.40 0.02
CA ALA A 148 -0.37 20.68 -0.20
C ALA A 148 0.29 21.82 0.61
N ALA A 149 0.58 21.59 1.90
CA ALA A 149 1.20 22.59 2.76
C ALA A 149 2.66 22.94 2.37
N ILE A 150 3.41 21.99 1.78
CA ILE A 150 4.76 22.22 1.25
C ILE A 150 4.69 23.06 -0.02
N VAL A 151 3.76 22.72 -0.92
CA VAL A 151 3.53 23.42 -2.19
C VAL A 151 3.04 24.85 -1.95
N GLU A 152 2.06 25.06 -1.06
CA GLU A 152 1.52 26.39 -0.73
C GLU A 152 2.58 27.36 -0.20
N ARG A 153 3.58 26.85 0.53
CA ARG A 153 4.71 27.64 1.02
C ARG A 153 5.80 27.88 -0.03
N GLY A 154 5.65 27.36 -1.25
CA GLY A 154 6.65 27.46 -2.32
C GLY A 154 7.97 26.77 -1.96
N ALA A 155 7.92 25.70 -1.16
CA ALA A 155 9.13 24.99 -0.73
C ALA A 155 9.78 24.21 -1.89
N SER A 156 11.05 23.87 -1.73
CA SER A 156 11.84 23.20 -2.77
C SER A 156 11.39 21.76 -3.05
N GLU A 157 11.70 21.24 -4.25
CA GLU A 157 11.48 19.84 -4.59
C GLU A 157 12.16 18.87 -3.62
N LEU A 158 13.33 19.26 -3.08
CA LEU A 158 14.04 18.52 -2.04
C LEU A 158 13.20 18.41 -0.76
N ALA A 159 12.54 19.49 -0.34
CA ALA A 159 11.69 19.46 0.85
C ALA A 159 10.52 18.47 0.67
N LEU A 160 9.92 18.44 -0.53
CA LEU A 160 8.88 17.47 -0.85
C LEU A 160 9.42 16.03 -0.86
N ALA A 161 10.61 15.80 -1.43
CA ALA A 161 11.22 14.48 -1.47
C ALA A 161 11.55 13.92 -0.09
N GLN A 162 12.08 14.77 0.80
CA GLN A 162 12.33 14.41 2.18
C GLN A 162 11.04 14.11 2.95
N ALA A 163 9.98 14.90 2.72
CA ALA A 163 8.69 14.66 3.35
C ALA A 163 8.05 13.34 2.87
N ASN A 164 8.13 13.05 1.57
CA ASN A 164 7.63 11.81 1.00
C ASN A 164 8.37 10.58 1.58
N LEU A 165 9.70 10.60 1.61
CA LEU A 165 10.48 9.50 2.20
C LEU A 165 10.14 9.28 3.68
N ARG A 166 10.02 10.36 4.48
CA ARG A 166 9.61 10.25 5.88
C ARG A 166 8.21 9.67 6.03
N ALA A 167 7.27 10.05 5.16
CA ALA A 167 5.91 9.52 5.19
C ALA A 167 5.89 8.01 4.88
N VAL A 168 6.67 7.56 3.89
CA VAL A 168 6.83 6.14 3.59
C VAL A 168 7.42 5.38 4.77
N GLN A 169 8.46 5.90 5.42
CA GLN A 169 9.06 5.28 6.60
C GLN A 169 8.07 5.15 7.78
N LEU A 170 7.12 6.09 7.92
CA LEU A 170 6.08 6.00 8.94
C LEU A 170 5.07 4.87 8.66
N LEU A 171 4.93 4.40 7.42
CA LEU A 171 4.03 3.29 7.08
C LEU A 171 4.42 2.00 7.81
N ASP A 172 5.70 1.82 8.17
CA ASP A 172 6.17 0.66 8.94
C ASP A 172 5.49 0.52 10.31
N THR A 173 4.88 1.60 10.83
CA THR A 173 4.12 1.58 12.08
C THR A 173 2.70 1.05 11.92
N ILE A 174 2.12 1.15 10.71
CA ILE A 174 0.72 0.82 10.42
C ILE A 174 0.41 -0.67 10.64
N PRO A 175 1.25 -1.64 10.22
CA PRO A 175 0.97 -3.07 10.45
C PRO A 175 0.69 -3.42 11.91
N ASN A 176 1.39 -2.79 12.86
CA ASN A 176 1.17 -3.02 14.29
C ASN A 176 -0.16 -2.44 14.77
N ALA A 177 -0.52 -1.24 14.31
CA ALA A 177 -1.81 -0.63 14.61
C ALA A 177 -2.97 -1.46 14.03
N VAL A 178 -2.88 -1.86 12.76
CA VAL A 178 -3.87 -2.72 12.09
C VAL A 178 -4.02 -4.06 12.82
N ARG A 179 -2.91 -4.69 13.22
CA ARG A 179 -2.92 -5.93 14.00
C ARG A 179 -3.69 -5.77 15.32
N ALA A 180 -3.39 -4.72 16.09
CA ALA A 180 -4.05 -4.45 17.36
C ALA A 180 -5.55 -4.18 17.18
N MET A 181 -5.90 -3.31 16.22
CA MET A 181 -7.29 -3.00 15.89
C MET A 181 -8.06 -4.23 15.40
N PHE A 182 -7.46 -5.04 14.53
CA PHE A 182 -8.09 -6.26 14.03
C PHE A 182 -8.44 -7.22 15.16
N ARG A 183 -7.53 -7.45 16.11
CA ARG A 183 -7.79 -8.32 17.27
C ARG A 183 -8.94 -7.78 18.14
N ALA A 184 -8.97 -6.48 18.39
CA ALA A 184 -10.06 -5.85 19.13
C ALA A 184 -11.40 -5.98 18.38
N GLN A 185 -11.41 -5.77 17.06
CA GLN A 185 -12.61 -5.92 16.23
C GLN A 185 -13.12 -7.36 16.20
N VAL A 186 -12.23 -8.35 16.14
CA VAL A 186 -12.60 -9.78 16.25
C VAL A 186 -13.25 -10.06 17.61
N GLU A 187 -12.70 -9.55 18.70
CA GLU A 187 -13.30 -9.71 20.03
C GLU A 187 -14.71 -9.10 20.10
N ILE A 188 -14.88 -7.87 19.60
CA ILE A 188 -16.17 -7.19 19.53
C ILE A 188 -17.17 -8.01 18.69
N ALA A 189 -16.74 -8.49 17.53
CA ALA A 189 -17.57 -9.32 16.66
C ALA A 189 -18.00 -10.62 17.36
N ILE A 190 -17.09 -11.32 18.03
CA ILE A 190 -17.38 -12.54 18.80
C ILE A 190 -18.41 -12.25 19.91
N ARG A 191 -18.21 -11.18 20.69
CA ARG A 191 -19.15 -10.78 21.76
C ARG A 191 -20.54 -10.51 21.19
N ARG A 192 -20.62 -9.75 20.08
CA ARG A 192 -21.87 -9.46 19.36
C ARG A 192 -22.57 -10.75 18.90
N PHE A 193 -21.83 -11.68 18.28
CA PHE A 193 -22.40 -12.95 17.82
C PHE A 193 -22.86 -13.85 18.97
N ARG A 194 -22.14 -13.86 20.10
CA ARG A 194 -22.54 -14.62 21.30
C ARG A 194 -23.81 -14.06 21.93
N ALA A 195 -23.92 -12.73 22.08
CA ALA A 195 -25.13 -12.09 22.60
C ALA A 195 -26.34 -12.39 21.69
N ALA A 196 -26.17 -12.23 20.37
CA ALA A 196 -27.17 -12.59 19.38
C ALA A 196 -27.60 -14.07 19.44
N ARG A 197 -26.68 -14.99 19.77
CA ARG A 197 -26.95 -16.43 19.90
C ARG A 197 -27.63 -16.78 21.22
N ALA A 198 -27.32 -16.08 22.32
CA ALA A 198 -28.00 -16.26 23.60
C ALA A 198 -29.49 -15.88 23.52
N GLU A 199 -29.84 -14.95 22.63
CA GLU A 199 -31.23 -14.59 22.31
C GLU A 199 -31.93 -15.59 21.37
N ARG A 200 -31.27 -16.71 20.99
CA ARG A 200 -31.75 -17.62 19.92
C ARG A 200 -31.91 -19.08 20.31
N ALA A 201 -33.18 -19.44 20.44
CA ALA A 201 -33.74 -20.75 20.14
C ALA A 201 -33.92 -21.03 18.62
N MET A 202 -33.36 -20.25 17.67
CA MET A 202 -33.43 -20.54 16.22
C MET A 202 -32.16 -20.12 15.47
N GLN A 203 -31.65 -20.97 14.58
CA GLN A 203 -30.22 -21.02 14.24
C GLN A 203 -29.69 -20.06 13.14
N ASP A 204 -30.52 -19.39 12.33
CA ASP A 204 -30.06 -18.71 11.08
C ASP A 204 -30.43 -17.23 10.86
N THR A 205 -30.93 -16.52 11.85
CA THR A 205 -31.31 -15.10 11.74
C THR A 205 -30.69 -14.29 12.91
N VAL A 206 -30.95 -13.00 13.08
CA VAL A 206 -30.72 -12.26 14.35
C VAL A 206 -31.87 -11.28 14.56
N ARG A 207 -32.36 -11.07 15.79
CA ARG A 207 -33.34 -10.01 16.05
C ARG A 207 -32.57 -8.72 16.30
N LEU A 208 -32.62 -7.80 15.34
CA LEU A 208 -31.91 -6.52 15.40
C LEU A 208 -32.89 -5.39 15.10
N THR A 209 -32.75 -4.26 15.80
CA THR A 209 -33.39 -3.01 15.40
C THR A 209 -32.37 -2.21 14.58
N VAL A 210 -32.68 -1.97 13.31
CA VAL A 210 -31.85 -1.13 12.42
C VAL A 210 -32.54 0.23 12.30
N GLY A 211 -31.82 1.30 12.64
CA GLY A 211 -32.26 2.68 12.44
C GLY A 211 -31.40 3.36 11.38
N PHE A 212 -32.03 4.07 10.45
CA PHE A 212 -31.34 4.95 9.49
C PHE A 212 -31.53 6.39 9.93
N VAL A 213 -30.44 7.15 9.95
CA VAL A 213 -30.44 8.60 10.17
C VAL A 213 -29.82 9.23 8.94
N ASP A 214 -30.60 10.05 8.25
CA ASP A 214 -30.18 10.77 7.05
C ASP A 214 -30.06 12.27 7.37
N LEU A 215 -29.05 12.92 6.79
CA LEU A 215 -28.86 14.35 6.91
C LEU A 215 -29.62 15.06 5.78
N VAL A 216 -30.69 15.78 6.15
CA VAL A 216 -31.50 16.54 5.19
C VAL A 216 -30.63 17.61 4.51
N GLY A 217 -30.47 17.51 3.18
CA GLY A 217 -29.82 18.54 2.35
C GLY A 217 -28.38 18.26 1.90
N TYR A 218 -27.79 17.10 2.24
CA TYR A 218 -26.40 16.74 1.87
C TYR A 218 -26.16 16.57 0.35
N THR A 219 -27.20 16.41 -0.47
CA THR A 219 -27.10 16.23 -1.93
C THR A 219 -27.51 17.46 -2.76
N ARG A 220 -27.70 18.63 -2.14
CA ARG A 220 -27.86 19.86 -2.93
C ARG A 220 -26.49 20.22 -3.51
N LEU A 221 -26.33 19.93 -4.80
CA LEU A 221 -25.23 20.41 -5.65
C LEU A 221 -24.90 21.85 -5.28
N SER A 222 -23.72 22.04 -4.69
CA SER A 222 -23.05 23.33 -4.57
C SER A 222 -22.37 23.63 -5.89
#